data_AF-A0A5E4QLD4-F1
#
_entry.id   AF-A0A5E4QLD4-F1
#
_cell.length_a   1.000
_cell.length_b   1.000
_cell.length_c   1.000
_cell.angle_alpha   90.00
_cell.angle_beta   90.00
_cell.angle_gamma   90.00
#
_symmetry.space_group_name_H-M   'P 1'
#
loop_
_entity.id
_entity.type
_entity.pdbx_description
1 polymer ?
#
loop_
_entity_poly.entity_id
_entity_poly.type
_entity_poly.pdbx_seq_one_letter_code
_entity_poly.pdbx_strand_id
1 'polypeptide(L)'
;MSESSKSKSLNLHSTPTLQCKDLHEYLKSRSSHFLETLYNYPTICLAVYRELPELARHFVIRLLFVEQPVPQAVVASWVSQTHAKEQIKASEALSELSVWNEAPIPGGLPGWFLSHSFKKNLKVALLGGYVWLFLQHYLHTAEKRNLSSAECLAFLYQLSFSTLGKRKAGRFYPTRLALNITCVRDEAGLAGLAGGGRGVGYIVVESNYRVYGYTQSALQVALLGLFPNLVVGVITRESVRQAFRGGISAEQIIKYLEQHSHPQMLNTDSAGVAACTSVLPPTVLDQVRLWESERNRFTYTEGVVYNQFLSQADFVVLRDYARQERVLSWQNERTRTMVVTKPGHDDVKRFWKRYSKSS
;
A
#
# COMPACT_ATOMS: atom_id res chain seq x y z
N MET A 1 41.40 -23.48 32.97
CA MET A 1 41.00 -22.13 32.50
C MET A 1 40.68 -22.22 31.03
N SER A 2 39.41 -22.34 30.68
CA SER A 2 38.92 -22.32 29.29
C SER A 2 37.46 -21.87 29.33
N GLU A 3 37.24 -20.57 29.24
CA GLU A 3 35.91 -19.97 29.15
C GLU A 3 35.33 -20.25 27.75
N SER A 4 34.26 -21.04 27.69
CA SER A 4 33.45 -21.23 26.50
C SER A 4 32.33 -20.18 26.49
N SER A 5 32.53 -19.10 25.75
CA SER A 5 31.53 -18.06 25.50
C SER A 5 30.34 -18.63 24.73
N LYS A 6 29.19 -18.81 25.39
CA LYS A 6 27.90 -19.10 24.75
C LYS A 6 27.40 -17.83 24.06
N SER A 7 27.52 -17.79 22.73
CA SER A 7 26.83 -16.82 21.87
C SER A 7 25.32 -17.05 21.96
N LYS A 8 24.61 -16.19 22.69
CA LYS A 8 23.15 -16.10 22.62
C LYS A 8 22.77 -15.58 21.24
N SER A 9 22.30 -16.47 20.37
CA SER A 9 21.60 -16.09 19.14
C SER A 9 20.34 -15.33 19.54
N LEU A 10 20.36 -14.01 19.36
CA LEU A 10 19.16 -13.20 19.40
C LEU A 10 18.28 -13.66 18.24
N ASN A 11 17.24 -14.44 18.55
CA ASN A 11 16.15 -14.69 17.63
C ASN A 11 15.54 -13.34 17.29
N LEU A 12 15.91 -12.80 16.12
CA LEU A 12 15.14 -11.78 15.45
C LEU A 12 13.80 -12.43 15.14
N HIS A 13 12.82 -12.24 16.04
CA HIS A 13 11.43 -12.46 15.70
C HIS A 13 11.19 -11.67 14.42
N SER A 14 10.88 -12.38 13.34
CA SER A 14 10.40 -11.81 12.09
C SER A 14 9.28 -10.84 12.45
N THR A 15 9.58 -9.55 12.45
CA THR A 15 8.58 -8.50 12.64
C THR A 15 7.49 -8.75 11.61
N PRO A 16 6.20 -8.76 12.00
CA PRO A 16 5.13 -9.01 11.06
C PRO A 16 5.26 -8.00 9.93
N THR A 17 5.53 -8.51 8.74
CA THR A 17 5.41 -7.79 7.48
C THR A 17 4.08 -7.05 7.49
N LEU A 18 4.07 -5.76 7.12
CA LEU A 18 2.88 -4.93 6.98
C LEU A 18 1.69 -5.77 6.46
N GLN A 19 0.73 -6.08 7.35
CA GLN A 19 -0.36 -7.01 7.04
C GLN A 19 -1.43 -6.38 6.14
N CYS A 20 -1.46 -5.05 6.06
CA CYS A 20 -2.34 -4.31 5.17
C CYS A 20 -1.46 -3.42 4.28
N LYS A 21 -1.65 -3.51 2.97
CA LYS A 21 -0.91 -2.68 2.00
C LYS A 21 -1.44 -1.25 1.97
N ASP A 22 -2.74 -1.08 2.26
CA ASP A 22 -3.46 0.17 2.18
C ASP A 22 -4.34 0.43 3.42
N LEU A 23 -4.55 1.71 3.75
CA LEU A 23 -5.46 2.14 4.83
C LEU A 23 -6.89 1.60 4.60
N HIS A 24 -7.31 1.50 3.35
CA HIS A 24 -8.63 1.00 2.94
C HIS A 24 -8.84 -0.47 3.32
N GLU A 25 -7.83 -1.33 3.09
CA GLU A 25 -7.86 -2.74 3.44
C GLU A 25 -7.90 -2.95 4.96
N TYR A 26 -7.17 -2.10 5.69
CA TYR A 26 -7.20 -2.11 7.16
C TYR A 26 -8.60 -1.73 7.69
N LEU A 27 -9.21 -0.66 7.19
CA LEU A 27 -10.52 -0.20 7.63
C LEU A 27 -11.63 -1.19 7.29
N LYS A 28 -11.56 -1.86 6.13
CA LYS A 28 -12.49 -2.92 5.73
C LYS A 28 -12.48 -4.13 6.67
N SER A 29 -11.32 -4.44 7.26
CA SER A 29 -11.19 -5.56 8.20
C SER A 29 -11.79 -5.30 9.59
N ARG A 30 -12.22 -4.07 9.87
CA ARG A 30 -12.74 -3.66 11.19
C ARG A 30 -14.27 -3.67 11.21
N SER A 31 -14.85 -3.77 12.41
CA SER A 31 -16.31 -3.75 12.60
C SER A 31 -16.90 -2.36 12.41
N SER A 32 -18.19 -2.29 12.03
CA SER A 32 -18.93 -1.04 11.86
C SER A 32 -18.95 -0.18 13.12
N HIS A 33 -19.08 -0.79 14.30
CA HIS A 33 -19.01 -0.08 15.59
C HIS A 33 -17.64 0.59 15.82
N PHE A 34 -16.54 -0.06 15.41
CA PHE A 34 -15.22 0.55 15.52
C PHE A 34 -15.08 1.74 14.54
N LEU A 35 -15.61 1.62 13.33
CA LEU A 35 -15.63 2.71 12.34
C LEU A 35 -16.41 3.93 12.85
N GLU A 36 -17.54 3.75 13.53
CA GLU A 36 -18.28 4.86 14.14
C GLU A 36 -17.46 5.58 15.22
N THR A 37 -16.76 4.83 16.09
CA THR A 37 -15.87 5.45 17.09
C THR A 37 -14.69 6.17 16.45
N LEU A 38 -14.21 5.69 15.31
CA LEU A 38 -13.08 6.25 14.57
C LEU A 38 -13.50 7.50 13.78
N TYR A 39 -14.70 7.52 13.21
CA TYR A 39 -15.29 8.68 12.52
C TYR A 39 -15.78 9.77 13.47
N ASN A 40 -15.73 9.57 14.79
CA ASN A 40 -15.86 10.67 15.75
C ASN A 40 -14.66 11.61 15.72
N TYR A 41 -13.49 11.14 15.26
CA TYR A 41 -12.29 11.94 15.17
C TYR A 41 -12.20 12.65 13.83
N PRO A 42 -12.24 13.98 13.82
CA PRO A 42 -12.39 14.70 12.57
C PRO A 42 -11.15 14.66 11.66
N THR A 43 -9.95 14.59 12.24
CA THR A 43 -8.69 14.38 11.50
C THR A 43 -8.68 13.06 10.73
N ILE A 44 -9.33 12.04 11.29
CA ILE A 44 -9.43 10.73 10.66
C ILE A 44 -10.45 10.75 9.52
N CYS A 45 -11.57 11.48 9.67
CA CYS A 45 -12.50 11.73 8.55
C CYS A 45 -11.81 12.41 7.37
N LEU A 46 -10.93 13.37 7.62
CA LEU A 46 -10.14 14.03 6.58
C LEU A 46 -9.14 13.05 5.92
N ALA A 47 -8.46 12.23 6.71
CA ALA A 47 -7.55 11.23 6.19
C ALA A 47 -8.28 10.21 5.30
N VAL A 48 -9.42 9.67 5.76
CA VAL A 48 -10.25 8.76 4.98
C VAL A 48 -10.77 9.44 3.72
N TYR A 49 -11.20 10.70 3.79
CA TYR A 49 -11.61 11.47 2.62
C TYR A 49 -10.49 11.62 1.56
N ARG A 50 -9.23 11.79 1.98
CA ARG A 50 -8.07 11.85 1.07
C ARG A 50 -7.75 10.50 0.43
N GLU A 51 -8.05 9.40 1.13
CA GLU A 51 -7.79 8.04 0.64
C GLU A 51 -8.91 7.48 -0.28
N LEU A 52 -10.05 8.16 -0.38
CA LEU A 52 -11.14 7.76 -1.27
C LEU A 52 -10.81 7.97 -2.76
N PRO A 53 -11.33 7.12 -3.67
CA PRO A 53 -11.25 7.35 -5.10
C PRO A 53 -11.80 8.72 -5.50
N GLU A 54 -11.29 9.29 -6.60
CA GLU A 54 -11.64 10.66 -7.03
C GLU A 54 -13.15 10.85 -7.16
N LEU A 55 -13.83 9.90 -7.79
CA LEU A 55 -15.28 9.94 -7.98
C LEU A 55 -16.05 9.88 -6.65
N ALA A 56 -15.57 9.07 -5.70
CA ALA A 56 -16.16 8.97 -4.35
C ALA A 56 -16.01 10.30 -3.58
N ARG A 57 -14.87 10.99 -3.70
CA ARG A 57 -14.67 12.32 -3.11
C ARG A 57 -15.69 13.35 -3.63
N HIS A 58 -15.99 13.33 -4.93
CA HIS A 58 -17.01 14.20 -5.52
C HIS A 58 -18.42 13.91 -4.99
N PHE A 59 -18.78 12.63 -4.83
CA PHE A 59 -20.06 12.26 -4.21
C PHE A 59 -20.16 12.75 -2.77
N VAL A 60 -19.12 12.56 -1.98
CA VAL A 60 -19.07 13.02 -0.58
C VAL A 60 -19.20 14.54 -0.49
N ILE A 61 -18.50 15.32 -1.32
CA ILE A 61 -18.64 16.79 -1.33
C ILE A 61 -20.07 17.22 -1.69
N ARG A 62 -20.65 16.63 -2.75
CA ARG A 62 -22.01 17.00 -3.19
C ARG A 62 -23.05 16.69 -2.13
N LEU A 63 -22.89 15.58 -1.41
CA LEU A 63 -23.79 15.15 -0.34
C LEU A 63 -23.51 15.82 1.01
N LEU A 64 -22.37 16.50 1.18
CA LEU A 64 -21.96 17.09 2.45
C LEU A 64 -23.00 18.08 3.01
N PHE A 65 -23.63 18.86 2.13
CA PHE A 65 -24.63 19.86 2.52
C PHE A 65 -26.07 19.39 2.36
N VAL A 66 -26.30 18.22 1.77
CA VAL A 66 -27.64 17.66 1.54
C VAL A 66 -28.10 16.91 2.79
N GLU A 67 -29.16 17.38 3.44
CA GLU A 67 -29.70 16.77 4.67
C GLU A 67 -30.65 15.60 4.41
N GLN A 68 -31.23 15.53 3.21
CA GLN A 68 -32.15 14.47 2.81
C GLN A 68 -31.42 13.31 2.13
N PRO A 69 -31.92 12.07 2.24
CA PRO A 69 -31.40 10.95 1.47
C PRO A 69 -31.58 11.20 -0.04
N VAL A 70 -30.55 10.94 -0.83
CA VAL A 70 -30.57 11.16 -2.28
C VAL A 70 -30.86 9.85 -3.00
N PRO A 71 -31.84 9.80 -3.93
CA PRO A 71 -32.16 8.55 -4.65
C PRO A 71 -30.97 7.98 -5.42
N GLN A 72 -30.81 6.66 -5.44
CA GLN A 72 -29.69 6.01 -6.14
C GLN A 72 -29.66 6.36 -7.63
N ALA A 73 -30.82 6.52 -8.27
CA ALA A 73 -30.94 6.92 -9.67
C ALA A 73 -30.34 8.31 -9.96
N VAL A 74 -30.43 9.23 -9.00
CA VAL A 74 -29.85 10.58 -9.13
C VAL A 74 -28.34 10.53 -8.99
N VAL A 75 -27.82 9.71 -8.08
CA VAL A 75 -26.37 9.49 -7.97
C VAL A 75 -25.84 8.82 -9.23
N ALA A 76 -26.61 7.92 -9.84
CA ALA A 76 -26.24 7.28 -11.10
C ALA A 76 -26.28 8.20 -12.31
N SER A 77 -27.11 9.24 -12.31
CA SER A 77 -27.14 10.23 -13.39
C SER A 77 -25.99 11.24 -13.34
N TRP A 78 -25.23 11.28 -12.24
CA TRP A 78 -24.09 12.20 -12.09
C TRP A 78 -22.86 11.82 -12.90
N VAL A 79 -22.80 10.60 -13.43
CA VAL A 79 -21.66 10.05 -14.16
C VAL A 79 -22.11 9.62 -15.55
N SER A 80 -21.30 9.90 -16.55
CA SER A 80 -21.54 9.41 -17.91
C SER A 80 -21.49 7.88 -17.97
N GLN A 81 -22.29 7.27 -18.84
CA GLN A 81 -22.35 5.80 -19.01
C GLN A 81 -20.99 5.18 -19.37
N THR A 82 -20.06 5.96 -19.93
CA THR A 82 -18.69 5.53 -20.24
C THR A 82 -17.87 5.15 -19.00
N HIS A 83 -18.15 5.77 -17.84
CA HIS A 83 -17.45 5.54 -16.57
C HIS A 83 -18.29 4.75 -15.55
N ALA A 84 -19.33 4.04 -15.99
CA ALA A 84 -20.23 3.28 -15.10
C ALA A 84 -19.49 2.25 -14.23
N LYS A 85 -18.41 1.64 -14.74
CA LYS A 85 -17.58 0.69 -13.97
C LYS A 85 -16.84 1.37 -12.80
N GLU A 86 -16.39 2.60 -12.97
CA GLU A 86 -15.71 3.37 -11.93
C GLU A 86 -16.70 3.87 -10.88
N GLN A 87 -17.91 4.20 -11.32
CA GLN A 87 -19.02 4.53 -10.43
C GLN A 87 -19.37 3.38 -9.49
N ILE A 88 -19.50 2.16 -10.02
CA ILE A 88 -19.80 0.97 -9.20
C ILE A 88 -18.69 0.76 -8.15
N LYS A 89 -17.42 0.79 -8.56
CA LYS A 89 -16.28 0.67 -7.64
C LYS A 89 -16.25 1.77 -6.57
N ALA A 90 -16.53 3.01 -6.95
CA ALA A 90 -16.60 4.13 -6.02
C ALA A 90 -17.75 3.96 -5.01
N SER A 91 -18.90 3.44 -5.47
CA SER A 91 -20.03 3.16 -4.59
C SER A 91 -19.78 2.01 -3.63
N GLU A 92 -19.16 0.93 -4.10
CA GLU A 92 -18.75 -0.20 -3.28
C GLU A 92 -17.75 0.27 -2.21
N ALA A 93 -16.73 1.05 -2.57
CA ALA A 93 -15.75 1.57 -1.63
C ALA A 93 -16.35 2.46 -0.53
N LEU A 94 -17.37 3.27 -0.84
CA LEU A 94 -18.06 4.11 0.13
C LEU A 94 -18.97 3.31 1.07
N SER A 95 -19.62 2.26 0.55
CA SER A 95 -20.46 1.35 1.35
C SER A 95 -19.62 0.45 2.25
N GLU A 96 -18.50 -0.08 1.75
CA GLU A 96 -17.56 -0.90 2.50
C GLU A 96 -16.93 -0.16 3.68
N LEU A 97 -16.66 1.14 3.51
CA LEU A 97 -16.15 2.00 4.59
C LEU A 97 -17.26 2.54 5.51
N SER A 98 -18.53 2.20 5.27
CA SER A 98 -19.69 2.74 6.01
C SER A 98 -19.71 4.28 6.07
N VAL A 99 -19.20 4.93 5.01
CA VAL A 99 -19.17 6.40 4.89
C VAL A 99 -20.56 6.92 4.53
N TRP A 100 -21.25 6.18 3.65
CA TRP A 100 -22.67 6.34 3.38
C TRP A 100 -23.41 5.04 3.68
N ASN A 101 -24.72 5.13 3.88
CA ASN A 101 -25.60 4.01 4.16
C ASN A 101 -26.84 4.08 3.26
N GLU A 102 -27.49 2.95 3.03
CA GLU A 102 -28.76 2.88 2.32
C GLU A 102 -29.91 3.19 3.28
N ALA A 103 -30.78 4.13 2.92
CA ALA A 103 -32.05 4.37 3.60
C ALA A 103 -33.21 4.35 2.59
N PRO A 104 -34.35 3.77 2.96
CA PRO A 104 -35.55 3.89 2.15
C PRO A 104 -36.08 5.34 2.20
N ILE A 105 -36.30 5.92 1.03
CA ILE A 105 -36.95 7.23 0.89
C ILE A 105 -38.48 7.03 0.89
N PRO A 106 -39.28 7.99 1.37
CA PRO A 106 -40.74 7.99 1.15
C PRO A 106 -41.03 7.79 -0.35
N GLY A 107 -41.65 6.66 -0.70
CA GLY A 107 -41.82 6.20 -2.08
C GLY A 107 -41.19 4.84 -2.39
N GLY A 108 -40.50 4.21 -1.43
CA GLY A 108 -39.99 2.83 -1.55
C GLY A 108 -38.71 2.70 -2.39
N LEU A 109 -38.18 3.81 -2.90
CA LEU A 109 -36.92 3.83 -3.63
C LEU A 109 -35.73 3.83 -2.65
N PRO A 110 -34.67 3.06 -2.94
CA PRO A 110 -33.45 3.14 -2.16
C PRO A 110 -32.78 4.50 -2.35
N GLY A 111 -32.29 5.06 -1.26
CA GLY A 111 -31.55 6.31 -1.22
C GLY A 111 -30.22 6.15 -0.49
N TRP A 112 -29.24 6.95 -0.88
CA TRP A 112 -27.98 7.07 -0.18
C TRP A 112 -28.01 8.26 0.77
N PHE A 113 -27.51 8.07 1.99
CA PHE A 113 -27.25 9.15 2.92
C PHE A 113 -25.86 9.00 3.54
N LEU A 114 -25.16 10.12 3.77
CA LEU A 114 -23.89 10.10 4.48
C LEU A 114 -24.10 9.82 5.97
N SER A 115 -23.21 9.02 6.56
CA SER A 115 -23.18 8.80 8.01
C SER A 115 -23.14 10.13 8.76
N HIS A 116 -23.99 10.29 9.76
CA HIS A 116 -24.17 11.57 10.46
C HIS A 116 -22.87 12.03 11.16
N SER A 117 -22.16 11.09 11.82
CA SER A 117 -20.88 11.36 12.48
C SER A 117 -19.81 11.78 11.48
N PHE A 118 -19.69 11.04 10.37
CA PHE A 118 -18.73 11.35 9.31
C PHE A 118 -19.03 12.72 8.67
N LYS A 119 -20.29 12.99 8.33
CA LYS A 119 -20.74 14.27 7.74
C LYS A 119 -20.45 15.46 8.65
N LYS A 120 -20.77 15.35 9.95
CA LYS A 120 -20.52 16.42 10.94
C LYS A 120 -19.02 16.68 11.07
N ASN A 121 -18.22 15.65 11.24
CA ASN A 121 -16.79 15.80 11.51
C ASN A 121 -16.01 16.19 10.26
N LEU A 122 -16.43 15.75 9.07
CA LEU A 122 -15.86 16.20 7.80
C LEU A 122 -16.20 17.66 7.48
N LYS A 123 -17.41 18.14 7.83
CA LYS A 123 -17.75 19.59 7.75
C LYS A 123 -16.81 20.41 8.61
N VAL A 124 -16.56 19.98 9.85
CA VAL A 124 -15.60 20.64 10.75
C VAL A 124 -14.18 20.60 10.15
N ALA A 125 -13.84 19.58 9.34
CA ALA A 125 -12.54 19.50 8.63
C ALA A 125 -12.34 20.56 7.60
N LEU A 126 -13.28 20.60 6.68
CA LEU A 126 -13.15 21.37 5.46
C LEU A 126 -13.38 22.85 5.75
N LEU A 127 -14.16 23.16 6.79
CA LEU A 127 -14.48 24.52 7.21
C LEU A 127 -13.58 25.03 8.37
N GLY A 128 -12.54 24.29 8.75
CA GLY A 128 -11.42 24.81 9.57
C GLY A 128 -11.57 24.75 11.09
N GLY A 129 -12.44 23.91 11.66
CA GLY A 129 -12.73 23.92 13.10
C GLY A 129 -11.69 23.27 14.02
N TYR A 130 -10.64 22.63 13.51
CA TYR A 130 -9.79 21.73 14.32
C TYR A 130 -8.78 22.40 15.21
N VAL A 131 -8.17 23.49 14.75
CA VAL A 131 -7.23 24.22 15.60
C VAL A 131 -7.98 24.84 16.78
N TRP A 132 -9.23 25.27 16.57
CA TRP A 132 -10.04 25.91 17.60
C TRP A 132 -10.73 24.93 18.57
N LEU A 133 -11.32 23.84 18.08
CA LEU A 133 -12.04 22.87 18.93
C LEU A 133 -11.10 21.97 19.74
N PHE A 134 -9.94 21.59 19.17
CA PHE A 134 -8.91 20.87 19.92
C PHE A 134 -8.30 21.76 21.01
N LEU A 135 -8.06 23.04 20.69
CA LEU A 135 -7.59 24.03 21.66
C LEU A 135 -8.65 24.33 22.73
N GLN A 136 -9.94 24.45 22.37
CA GLN A 136 -11.03 24.65 23.34
C GLN A 136 -11.20 23.47 24.28
N HIS A 137 -11.24 22.23 23.77
CA HIS A 137 -11.44 21.06 24.62
C HIS A 137 -10.22 20.81 25.52
N TYR A 138 -9.02 21.13 25.04
CA TYR A 138 -7.79 21.03 25.81
C TYR A 138 -7.67 22.12 26.87
N LEU A 139 -7.97 23.37 26.54
CA LEU A 139 -8.03 24.49 27.49
C LEU A 139 -9.07 24.23 28.59
N HIS A 140 -10.25 23.71 28.23
CA HIS A 140 -11.29 23.37 29.20
C HIS A 140 -10.90 22.21 30.14
N THR A 141 -10.04 21.29 29.67
CA THR A 141 -9.54 20.17 30.49
C THR A 141 -8.34 20.59 31.36
N ALA A 142 -7.52 21.53 30.87
CA ALA A 142 -6.40 22.13 31.59
C ALA A 142 -6.88 23.04 32.74
N GLU A 143 -7.93 23.83 32.51
CA GLU A 143 -8.57 24.70 33.49
C GLU A 143 -9.21 23.90 34.65
N LYS A 144 -9.78 22.73 34.36
CA LYS A 144 -10.29 21.80 35.38
C LYS A 144 -9.22 21.06 36.18
N ARG A 145 -7.97 21.04 35.72
CA ARG A 145 -6.86 20.29 36.35
C ARG A 145 -5.74 21.18 36.90
N ASN A 146 -5.88 22.51 36.85
CA ASN A 146 -4.86 23.48 37.29
C ASN A 146 -3.46 23.20 36.70
N LEU A 147 -3.39 22.68 35.47
CA LEU A 147 -2.13 22.41 34.80
C LEU A 147 -1.54 23.71 34.24
N SER A 148 -0.23 23.87 34.36
CA SER A 148 0.45 25.06 33.85
C SER A 148 0.40 25.10 32.33
N SER A 149 0.23 26.30 31.74
CA SER A 149 0.16 26.47 30.27
C SER A 149 1.39 25.92 29.53
N ALA A 150 2.52 25.76 30.23
CA ALA A 150 3.76 25.19 29.69
C ALA A 150 3.71 23.66 29.54
N GLU A 151 3.17 22.93 30.51
CA GLU A 151 2.96 21.48 30.44
C GLU A 151 1.93 21.12 29.39
N CYS A 152 0.93 22.00 29.25
CA CYS A 152 -0.11 21.88 28.26
C CYS A 152 0.43 21.93 26.82
N LEU A 153 1.36 22.85 26.57
CA LEU A 153 2.04 22.93 25.29
C LEU A 153 2.95 21.71 25.06
N ALA A 154 3.74 21.32 26.06
CA ALA A 154 4.69 20.20 25.94
C ALA A 154 4.05 18.87 25.46
N PHE A 155 2.85 18.54 25.96
CA PHE A 155 2.15 17.31 25.60
C PHE A 155 1.60 17.32 24.16
N LEU A 156 1.03 18.45 23.73
CA LEU A 156 0.59 18.69 22.34
C LEU A 156 1.74 18.57 21.33
N TYR A 157 2.95 18.97 21.75
CA TYR A 157 4.18 18.91 20.95
C TYR A 157 4.82 17.51 20.89
N GLN A 158 4.59 16.65 21.88
CA GLN A 158 5.17 15.30 21.94
C GLN A 158 4.48 14.31 20.98
N LEU A 159 3.20 14.54 20.67
CA LEU A 159 2.43 13.78 19.67
C LEU A 159 2.77 14.13 18.22
N SER A 160 3.44 15.25 17.97
CA SER A 160 3.65 15.82 16.62
C SER A 160 5.09 15.69 16.09
N PHE A 161 5.93 14.83 16.68
CA PHE A 161 7.27 14.46 16.20
C PHE A 161 8.12 15.63 15.67
N SER A 162 8.17 16.72 16.44
CA SER A 162 9.02 17.88 16.13
C SER A 162 10.35 17.81 16.88
N THR A 163 11.46 18.16 16.23
CA THR A 163 12.76 18.31 16.90
C THR A 163 12.92 19.72 17.45
N LEU A 164 13.40 19.83 18.69
CA LEU A 164 13.60 21.10 19.39
C LEU A 164 14.69 21.95 18.71
N GLY A 165 14.32 23.11 18.17
CA GLY A 165 15.27 24.15 17.77
C GLY A 165 15.92 24.81 19.00
N LYS A 166 17.19 25.22 18.88
CA LYS A 166 17.98 25.77 20.00
C LYS A 166 17.26 26.91 20.72
N ARG A 167 17.25 26.78 22.06
CA ARG A 167 16.72 27.66 23.10
C ARG A 167 16.79 29.15 22.74
N LYS A 168 15.65 29.77 22.40
CA LYS A 168 15.20 31.12 22.80
C LYS A 168 14.04 31.72 21.98
N ALA A 169 13.51 31.03 20.97
CA ALA A 169 12.28 31.44 20.32
C ALA A 169 11.33 30.25 20.20
N GLY A 170 10.13 30.36 20.80
CA GLY A 170 9.04 29.38 20.70
C GLY A 170 8.43 29.31 19.29
N ARG A 171 9.26 29.07 18.29
CA ARG A 171 8.88 28.85 16.89
C ARG A 171 9.31 27.45 16.52
N PHE A 172 8.36 26.68 16.01
CA PHE A 172 8.55 25.32 15.56
C PHE A 172 8.37 25.27 14.05
N TYR A 173 9.21 24.48 13.38
CA TYR A 173 9.14 24.26 11.94
C TYR A 173 8.87 22.78 11.69
N PRO A 174 7.74 22.41 11.06
CA PRO A 174 7.52 21.04 10.63
C PRO A 174 8.60 20.66 9.61
N THR A 175 9.24 19.50 9.81
CA THR A 175 10.21 18.99 8.84
C THR A 175 9.47 18.50 7.59
N ARG A 176 10.10 18.63 6.42
CA ARG A 176 9.52 18.12 5.16
C ARG A 176 9.27 16.60 5.18
N LEU A 177 9.89 15.88 6.12
CA LEU A 177 9.63 14.47 6.35
C LEU A 177 8.20 14.22 6.87
N ALA A 178 7.69 15.08 7.75
CA ALA A 178 6.30 15.00 8.22
C ALA A 178 5.31 15.21 7.06
N LEU A 179 5.60 16.14 6.15
CA LEU A 179 4.79 16.35 4.95
C LEU A 179 4.81 15.12 4.02
N ASN A 180 5.99 14.55 3.78
CA ASN A 180 6.16 13.39 2.89
C ASN A 180 5.43 12.14 3.42
N ILE A 181 5.38 11.93 4.74
CA ILE A 181 4.63 10.81 5.34
C ILE A 181 3.11 11.02 5.21
N THR A 182 2.62 12.25 5.22
CA THR A 182 1.17 12.55 5.15
C THR A 182 0.60 12.69 3.73
N CYS A 183 1.45 12.69 2.70
CA CYS A 183 1.06 12.93 1.30
C CYS A 183 1.53 11.79 0.39
N VAL A 184 1.26 10.54 0.76
CA VAL A 184 1.74 9.32 0.07
C VAL A 184 1.20 9.17 -1.37
N ARG A 185 0.24 9.99 -1.82
CA ARG A 185 -0.51 9.71 -3.06
C ARG A 185 -0.33 10.62 -4.27
N ASP A 186 0.37 11.75 -4.17
CA ASP A 186 0.60 12.61 -5.35
C ASP A 186 2.09 12.84 -5.59
N GLU A 187 2.69 12.01 -6.44
CA GLU A 187 4.04 12.25 -7.00
C GLU A 187 4.08 13.60 -7.76
N ALA A 188 2.94 14.11 -8.25
CA ALA A 188 2.82 15.38 -8.95
C ALA A 188 2.66 16.61 -8.01
N GLY A 189 2.06 16.45 -6.83
CA GLY A 189 1.83 17.53 -5.86
C GLY A 189 3.09 17.94 -5.08
N LEU A 190 4.10 17.06 -5.06
CA LEU A 190 5.36 17.28 -4.35
C LEU A 190 6.29 18.30 -5.05
N ALA A 191 6.07 18.57 -6.35
CA ALA A 191 6.92 19.45 -7.15
C ALA A 191 6.58 20.94 -6.95
N GLY A 192 5.31 21.29 -6.71
CA GLY A 192 4.86 22.69 -6.76
C GLY A 192 5.11 23.53 -5.50
N LEU A 193 5.19 22.91 -4.31
CA LEU A 193 5.30 23.64 -3.03
C LEU A 193 6.71 23.66 -2.45
N ALA A 194 7.65 22.98 -3.11
CA ALA A 194 9.04 22.89 -2.73
C ALA A 194 9.90 23.98 -3.41
N GLY A 195 9.59 25.26 -3.15
CA GLY A 195 10.59 26.32 -3.35
C GLY A 195 11.87 25.97 -2.58
N GLY A 196 12.96 25.73 -3.30
CA GLY A 196 14.30 25.41 -2.77
C GLY A 196 14.74 23.95 -2.93
N GLY A 197 15.35 23.63 -4.08
CA GLY A 197 16.57 22.80 -4.13
C GLY A 197 16.49 21.30 -3.79
N ARG A 198 15.52 20.55 -4.30
CA ARG A 198 15.75 19.13 -4.65
C ARG A 198 15.70 19.08 -6.17
N GLY A 199 16.81 19.39 -6.82
CA GLY A 199 17.81 18.38 -7.11
C GLY A 199 17.45 17.85 -8.48
N VAL A 200 17.83 18.63 -9.51
CA VAL A 200 17.88 18.18 -10.91
C VAL A 200 18.33 16.73 -10.88
N GLY A 201 17.50 15.82 -11.39
CA GLY A 201 17.83 14.39 -11.32
C GLY A 201 19.25 14.19 -11.81
N TYR A 202 20.04 13.47 -11.04
CA TYR A 202 21.49 13.41 -11.25
C TYR A 202 21.89 12.10 -11.91
N ILE A 203 20.94 11.19 -12.12
CA ILE A 203 21.20 9.86 -12.66
C ILE A 203 20.88 9.86 -14.15
N VAL A 204 21.82 9.40 -14.97
CA VAL A 204 21.63 9.10 -16.39
C VAL A 204 21.88 7.61 -16.59
N VAL A 205 20.88 6.92 -17.16
CA VAL A 205 20.98 5.49 -17.46
C VAL A 205 21.04 5.31 -18.98
N GLU A 206 22.07 4.63 -19.46
CA GLU A 206 22.24 4.27 -20.87
C GLU A 206 21.67 2.87 -21.17
N SER A 207 21.39 2.60 -22.44
CA SER A 207 20.92 1.30 -22.93
C SER A 207 21.93 0.16 -22.78
N ASN A 208 23.20 0.48 -22.50
CA ASN A 208 24.31 -0.45 -22.23
C ASN A 208 24.48 -0.80 -20.74
N TYR A 209 23.45 -0.53 -19.91
CA TYR A 209 23.43 -0.76 -18.46
C TYR A 209 24.39 0.12 -17.63
N ARG A 210 25.02 1.13 -18.24
CA ARG A 210 25.82 2.11 -17.50
C ARG A 210 24.94 3.16 -16.85
N VAL A 211 25.29 3.50 -15.62
CA VAL A 211 24.60 4.48 -14.79
C VAL A 211 25.61 5.56 -14.39
N TYR A 212 25.31 6.79 -14.75
CA TYR A 212 26.12 7.95 -14.44
C TYR A 212 25.39 8.78 -13.39
N GLY A 213 26.03 9.01 -12.24
CA GLY A 213 25.49 9.83 -11.16
C GLY A 213 26.29 11.12 -11.00
N TYR A 214 25.69 12.26 -11.33
CA TYR A 214 26.25 13.60 -11.15
C TYR A 214 25.87 14.18 -9.79
N THR A 215 26.46 13.68 -8.70
CA THR A 215 26.12 14.15 -7.35
C THR A 215 27.20 15.01 -6.73
N GLN A 216 26.79 16.17 -6.18
CA GLN A 216 27.63 17.06 -5.38
C GLN A 216 27.59 16.69 -3.88
N SER A 217 26.73 15.74 -3.49
CA SER A 217 26.57 15.33 -2.09
C SER A 217 27.54 14.20 -1.75
N ALA A 218 28.47 14.46 -0.82
CA ALA A 218 29.48 13.50 -0.38
C ALA A 218 28.87 12.17 0.14
N LEU A 219 27.63 12.19 0.66
CA LEU A 219 26.92 10.99 1.10
C LEU A 219 26.47 10.12 -0.08
N GLN A 220 25.97 10.74 -1.15
CA GLN A 220 25.56 10.02 -2.37
C GLN A 220 26.79 9.53 -3.16
N VAL A 221 27.89 10.30 -3.15
CA VAL A 221 29.18 9.84 -3.68
C VAL A 221 29.71 8.64 -2.88
N ALA A 222 29.60 8.65 -1.54
CA ALA A 222 30.06 7.55 -0.70
C ALA A 222 29.24 6.26 -0.89
N LEU A 223 27.95 6.38 -1.22
CA LEU A 223 27.09 5.23 -1.54
C LEU A 223 27.44 4.60 -2.91
N LEU A 224 27.98 5.39 -3.86
CA LEU A 224 28.12 4.98 -5.26
C LEU A 224 29.58 4.81 -5.72
N GLY A 225 30.57 5.50 -5.15
CA GLY A 225 32.00 5.20 -5.31
C GLY A 225 32.86 6.10 -6.21
N LEU A 226 34.01 6.48 -5.61
CA LEU A 226 35.37 6.76 -6.11
C LEU A 226 35.76 7.92 -7.04
N PHE A 227 34.87 8.67 -7.70
CA PHE A 227 35.30 9.83 -8.51
C PHE A 227 34.61 11.14 -8.10
N PRO A 228 35.34 12.28 -8.09
CA PRO A 228 34.79 13.56 -7.67
C PRO A 228 33.70 14.02 -8.65
N ASN A 229 32.47 14.14 -8.15
CA ASN A 229 31.28 14.67 -8.83
C ASN A 229 30.65 13.83 -9.95
N LEU A 230 31.28 12.73 -10.39
CA LEU A 230 30.71 11.79 -11.36
C LEU A 230 30.96 10.38 -10.88
N VAL A 231 29.89 9.63 -10.61
CA VAL A 231 30.00 8.21 -10.32
C VAL A 231 29.56 7.41 -11.54
N VAL A 232 30.40 6.47 -11.96
CA VAL A 232 30.08 5.52 -13.03
C VAL A 232 29.84 4.16 -12.41
N GLY A 233 28.61 3.68 -12.54
CA GLY A 233 28.20 2.34 -12.15
C GLY A 233 27.74 1.53 -13.37
N VAL A 234 27.72 0.21 -13.21
CA VAL A 234 27.10 -0.70 -14.18
C VAL A 234 26.06 -1.52 -13.44
N ILE A 235 24.84 -1.58 -13.97
CA ILE A 235 23.81 -2.48 -13.45
C ILE A 235 24.15 -3.89 -13.91
N THR A 236 24.67 -4.70 -12.98
CA THR A 236 25.02 -6.10 -13.24
C THR A 236 23.96 -7.03 -12.66
N ARG A 237 23.92 -8.26 -13.17
CA ARG A 237 23.01 -9.28 -12.66
C ARG A 237 23.31 -9.59 -11.20
N GLU A 238 24.58 -9.62 -10.81
CA GLU A 238 25.04 -9.90 -9.46
C GLU A 238 24.59 -8.81 -8.48
N SER A 239 24.74 -7.53 -8.85
CA SER A 239 24.31 -6.41 -8.01
C SER A 239 22.80 -6.41 -7.78
N VAL A 240 22.01 -6.68 -8.83
CA VAL A 240 20.55 -6.73 -8.72
C VAL A 240 20.11 -7.97 -7.91
N ARG A 241 20.76 -9.13 -8.10
CA ARG A 241 20.48 -10.33 -7.28
C ARG A 241 20.79 -10.11 -5.81
N GLN A 242 21.84 -9.35 -5.48
CA GLN A 242 22.14 -8.98 -4.10
C GLN A 242 21.07 -8.05 -3.52
N ALA A 243 20.62 -7.05 -4.28
CA ALA A 243 19.51 -6.18 -3.86
C ALA A 243 18.23 -6.99 -3.59
N PHE A 244 17.91 -7.95 -4.46
CA PHE A 244 16.78 -8.84 -4.26
C PHE A 244 16.92 -9.71 -3.00
N ARG A 245 18.15 -10.13 -2.62
CA ARG A 245 18.36 -10.84 -1.34
C ARG A 245 18.06 -9.96 -0.14
N GLY A 246 18.26 -8.65 -0.28
CA GLY A 246 17.85 -7.63 0.70
C GLY A 246 16.35 -7.32 0.72
N GLY A 247 15.53 -7.98 -0.11
CA GLY A 247 14.07 -7.78 -0.14
C GLY A 247 13.61 -6.58 -0.97
N ILE A 248 14.50 -5.98 -1.76
CA ILE A 248 14.16 -4.90 -2.70
C ILE A 248 13.54 -5.54 -3.95
N SER A 249 12.42 -5.02 -4.46
CA SER A 249 11.78 -5.53 -5.69
C SER A 249 12.32 -4.83 -6.96
N ALA A 250 12.11 -5.43 -8.14
CA ALA A 250 12.46 -4.81 -9.41
C ALA A 250 11.75 -3.45 -9.60
N GLU A 251 10.47 -3.38 -9.25
CA GLU A 251 9.67 -2.15 -9.35
C GLU A 251 10.24 -1.02 -8.47
N GLN A 252 10.75 -1.35 -7.29
CA GLN A 252 11.38 -0.36 -6.42
C GLN A 252 12.68 0.20 -7.02
N ILE A 253 13.48 -0.65 -7.65
CA ILE A 253 14.71 -0.23 -8.36
C ILE A 253 14.35 0.69 -9.54
N ILE A 254 13.35 0.30 -10.34
CA ILE A 254 12.88 1.08 -11.48
C ILE A 254 12.36 2.45 -11.02
N LYS A 255 11.47 2.46 -10.01
CA LYS A 255 10.90 3.68 -9.46
C LYS A 255 11.97 4.62 -8.90
N TYR A 256 12.98 4.08 -8.23
CA TYR A 256 14.11 4.88 -7.74
C TYR A 256 14.89 5.53 -8.89
N LEU A 257 15.17 4.79 -9.96
CA LEU A 257 15.86 5.31 -11.13
C LEU A 257 15.03 6.37 -11.86
N GLU A 258 13.71 6.20 -11.97
CA GLU A 258 12.80 7.18 -12.55
C GLU A 258 12.76 8.47 -11.73
N GLN A 259 12.61 8.38 -10.40
CA GLN A 259 12.52 9.53 -9.50
C GLN A 259 13.79 10.39 -9.44
N HIS A 260 14.95 9.80 -9.76
CA HIS A 260 16.25 10.48 -9.71
C HIS A 260 16.88 10.70 -11.09
N SER A 261 16.12 10.43 -12.17
CA SER A 261 16.57 10.58 -13.55
C SER A 261 16.72 12.05 -13.97
N HIS A 262 17.76 12.35 -14.75
CA HIS A 262 18.02 13.72 -15.20
C HIS A 262 16.90 14.24 -16.13
N PRO A 263 16.40 15.48 -15.95
CA PRO A 263 15.26 15.99 -16.72
C PRO A 263 15.52 16.12 -18.22
N GLN A 264 16.77 16.08 -18.67
CA GLN A 264 17.07 15.97 -20.12
C GLN A 264 16.73 14.60 -20.70
N MET A 265 16.73 13.52 -19.91
CA MET A 265 16.27 12.21 -20.38
C MET A 265 14.77 12.21 -20.71
N LEU A 266 13.97 12.99 -19.97
CA LEU A 266 12.55 13.21 -20.26
C LEU A 266 12.30 13.87 -21.63
N ASN A 267 13.26 14.66 -22.12
CA ASN A 267 13.10 15.45 -23.33
C ASN A 267 13.55 14.71 -24.61
N THR A 268 14.42 13.68 -24.47
CA THR A 268 15.01 12.95 -25.60
C THR A 268 13.98 12.11 -26.37
N ASP A 269 12.87 11.71 -25.74
CA ASP A 269 11.83 10.87 -26.35
C ASP A 269 10.83 11.65 -27.23
N SER A 270 11.03 12.95 -27.44
CA SER A 270 10.18 13.77 -28.31
C SER A 270 10.49 13.65 -29.81
N ALA A 271 11.48 12.83 -30.20
CA ALA A 271 11.92 12.65 -31.59
C ALA A 271 11.64 11.23 -32.13
N GLY A 272 10.36 10.88 -32.27
CA GLY A 272 9.91 9.84 -33.19
C GLY A 272 9.60 8.47 -32.56
N VAL A 273 8.33 8.10 -32.69
CA VAL A 273 7.70 6.81 -32.34
C VAL A 273 7.19 6.72 -30.89
N ALA A 274 5.93 7.14 -30.74
CA ALA A 274 4.98 6.74 -29.70
C ALA A 274 5.47 6.76 -28.24
N ALA A 275 5.31 7.92 -27.58
CA ALA A 275 5.06 8.08 -26.14
C ALA A 275 5.47 6.88 -25.25
N CYS A 276 6.77 6.66 -25.09
CA CYS A 276 7.26 5.72 -24.10
C CYS A 276 6.95 6.28 -22.70
N THR A 277 6.14 5.53 -21.97
CA THR A 277 5.55 5.85 -20.66
C THR A 277 6.56 5.80 -19.49
N SER A 278 7.87 5.77 -19.76
CA SER A 278 8.92 5.67 -18.75
C SER A 278 10.20 6.38 -19.21
N VAL A 279 10.85 7.07 -18.28
CA VAL A 279 12.05 7.93 -18.49
C VAL A 279 13.32 7.11 -18.77
N LEU A 280 13.24 5.78 -18.67
CA LEU A 280 14.38 4.87 -18.69
C LEU A 280 14.38 4.02 -19.97
N PRO A 281 15.56 3.65 -20.49
CA PRO A 281 15.66 2.74 -21.63
C PRO A 281 14.94 1.41 -21.36
N PRO A 282 14.06 0.94 -22.27
CA PRO A 282 13.25 -0.25 -22.05
C PRO A 282 14.09 -1.51 -21.86
N THR A 283 15.28 -1.57 -22.47
CA THR A 283 16.23 -2.68 -22.30
C THR A 283 16.63 -2.90 -20.84
N VAL A 284 16.84 -1.81 -20.09
CA VAL A 284 17.22 -1.89 -18.67
C VAL A 284 16.04 -2.32 -17.82
N LEU A 285 14.84 -1.76 -18.09
CA LEU A 285 13.61 -2.12 -17.39
C LEU A 285 13.29 -3.60 -17.53
N ASP A 286 13.31 -4.10 -18.75
CA ASP A 286 12.99 -5.49 -19.05
C ASP A 286 14.04 -6.42 -18.47
N GLN A 287 15.32 -6.06 -18.54
CA GLN A 287 16.38 -6.88 -17.98
C GLN A 287 16.27 -7.03 -16.45
N VAL A 288 15.96 -5.95 -15.73
CA VAL A 288 15.77 -6.00 -14.27
C VAL A 288 14.55 -6.86 -13.90
N ARG A 289 13.45 -6.74 -14.65
CA ARG A 289 12.26 -7.61 -14.49
C ARG A 289 12.56 -9.08 -14.81
N LEU A 290 13.34 -9.35 -15.85
CA LEU A 290 13.77 -10.70 -16.21
C LEU A 290 14.65 -11.32 -15.12
N TRP A 291 15.53 -10.54 -14.49
CA TRP A 291 16.32 -11.05 -13.36
C TRP A 291 15.48 -11.35 -12.12
N GLU A 292 14.39 -10.61 -11.89
CA GLU A 292 13.44 -10.91 -10.82
C GLU A 292 12.63 -12.17 -11.12
N SER A 293 12.12 -12.30 -12.35
CA SER A 293 11.40 -13.50 -12.77
C SER A 293 12.28 -14.74 -12.75
N GLU A 294 13.58 -14.59 -13.06
CA GLU A 294 14.57 -15.67 -12.96
C GLU A 294 14.72 -16.20 -11.53
N ARG A 295 14.67 -15.31 -10.52
CA ARG A 295 14.65 -15.73 -9.12
C ARG A 295 13.35 -16.43 -8.76
N ASN A 296 12.23 -15.93 -9.26
CA ASN A 296 10.90 -16.42 -8.94
C ASN A 296 10.48 -17.65 -9.77
N ARG A 297 11.45 -18.35 -10.40
CA ARG A 297 11.21 -19.57 -11.19
C ARG A 297 10.75 -20.78 -10.39
N PHE A 298 11.06 -20.81 -9.10
CA PHE A 298 10.72 -21.93 -8.23
C PHE A 298 9.62 -21.53 -7.26
N THR A 299 8.45 -22.14 -7.43
CA THR A 299 7.39 -22.11 -6.42
C THR A 299 7.57 -23.31 -5.51
N TYR A 300 7.89 -23.08 -4.24
CA TYR A 300 7.92 -24.13 -3.25
C TYR A 300 6.49 -24.46 -2.82
N THR A 301 6.06 -25.69 -3.05
CA THR A 301 4.74 -26.17 -2.63
C THR A 301 4.95 -27.46 -1.85
N GLU A 302 4.66 -27.43 -0.55
CA GLU A 302 4.73 -28.62 0.29
C GLU A 302 3.51 -29.51 0.03
N GLY A 303 3.73 -30.79 -0.27
CA GLY A 303 2.68 -31.71 -0.64
C GLY A 303 3.03 -33.18 -0.45
N VAL A 304 2.00 -34.01 -0.43
CA VAL A 304 2.08 -35.47 -0.37
C VAL A 304 1.87 -36.03 -1.77
N VAL A 305 2.77 -36.90 -2.19
CA VAL A 305 2.68 -37.60 -3.48
C VAL A 305 1.98 -38.94 -3.28
N TYR A 306 0.94 -39.20 -4.07
CA TYR A 306 0.33 -40.51 -4.20
C TYR A 306 0.78 -41.16 -5.51
N ASN A 307 1.34 -42.36 -5.41
CA ASN A 307 1.80 -43.17 -6.53
C ASN A 307 1.33 -44.63 -6.37
N GLN A 308 1.54 -45.45 -7.40
CA GLN A 308 1.26 -46.90 -7.37
C GLN A 308 -0.22 -47.27 -7.07
N PHE A 309 -1.18 -46.57 -7.69
CA PHE A 309 -2.59 -46.98 -7.60
C PHE A 309 -2.81 -48.36 -8.21
N LEU A 310 -3.56 -49.22 -7.51
CA LEU A 310 -3.86 -50.59 -7.96
C LEU A 310 -4.74 -50.57 -9.23
N SER A 311 -5.76 -49.70 -9.27
CA SER A 311 -6.67 -49.54 -10.40
C SER A 311 -6.63 -48.13 -10.99
N GLN A 312 -6.91 -48.03 -12.29
CA GLN A 312 -7.11 -46.74 -12.98
C GLN A 312 -8.39 -46.04 -12.47
N ALA A 313 -9.43 -46.82 -12.14
CA ALA A 313 -10.70 -46.28 -11.64
C ALA A 313 -10.49 -45.58 -10.29
N ASP A 314 -9.73 -46.20 -9.38
CA ASP A 314 -9.38 -45.64 -8.07
C ASP A 314 -8.64 -44.32 -8.18
N PHE A 315 -7.67 -44.24 -9.10
CA PHE A 315 -6.93 -43.01 -9.38
C PHE A 315 -7.86 -41.88 -9.84
N VAL A 316 -8.78 -42.19 -10.77
CA VAL A 316 -9.73 -41.21 -11.30
C VAL A 316 -10.65 -40.68 -10.20
N VAL A 317 -11.18 -41.56 -9.35
CA VAL A 317 -12.07 -41.19 -8.24
C VAL A 317 -11.37 -40.27 -7.23
N LEU A 318 -10.14 -40.61 -6.82
CA LEU A 318 -9.33 -39.78 -5.92
C LEU A 318 -8.92 -38.44 -6.54
N ARG A 319 -8.55 -38.44 -7.83
CA ARG A 319 -8.21 -37.22 -8.58
C ARG A 319 -9.40 -36.28 -8.62
N ASP A 320 -10.59 -36.79 -8.93
CA ASP A 320 -11.79 -35.98 -9.07
C ASP A 320 -12.24 -35.41 -7.72
N TYR A 321 -12.15 -36.21 -6.65
CA TYR A 321 -12.36 -35.72 -5.28
C TYR A 321 -11.37 -34.62 -4.89
N ALA A 322 -10.06 -34.84 -5.11
CA ALA A 322 -9.03 -33.86 -4.78
C ALA A 322 -9.13 -32.58 -5.62
N ARG A 323 -9.63 -32.68 -6.85
CA ARG A 323 -9.91 -31.54 -7.74
C ARG A 323 -11.13 -30.75 -7.27
N GLN A 324 -12.16 -31.44 -6.79
CA GLN A 324 -13.37 -30.82 -6.23
C GLN A 324 -13.06 -30.04 -4.94
N GLU A 325 -12.27 -30.62 -4.03
CA GLU A 325 -11.85 -29.98 -2.77
C GLU A 325 -10.74 -28.93 -2.97
N ARG A 326 -10.24 -28.72 -4.20
CA ARG A 326 -9.15 -27.79 -4.56
C ARG A 326 -7.83 -28.05 -3.82
N VAL A 327 -7.59 -29.28 -3.40
CA VAL A 327 -6.37 -29.70 -2.69
C VAL A 327 -5.30 -30.28 -3.62
N LEU A 328 -5.63 -30.55 -4.88
CA LEU A 328 -4.75 -31.09 -5.90
C LEU A 328 -3.77 -30.03 -6.45
N SER A 329 -2.47 -30.27 -6.32
CA SER A 329 -1.41 -29.38 -6.81
C SER A 329 -0.86 -29.80 -8.18
N TRP A 330 -0.72 -31.10 -8.44
CA TRP A 330 -0.21 -31.62 -9.71
C TRP A 330 -0.77 -33.01 -9.98
N GLN A 331 -0.90 -33.39 -11.25
CA GLN A 331 -1.36 -34.72 -11.65
C GLN A 331 -0.65 -35.21 -12.93
N ASN A 332 -0.50 -36.53 -13.04
CA ASN A 332 -0.08 -37.21 -14.26
C ASN A 332 -0.83 -38.54 -14.39
N GLU A 333 -1.63 -38.65 -15.45
CA GLU A 333 -2.51 -39.79 -15.71
C GLU A 333 -1.76 -41.01 -16.23
N ARG A 334 -0.66 -40.80 -16.96
CA ARG A 334 0.15 -41.89 -17.55
C ARG A 334 0.86 -42.70 -16.47
N THR A 335 1.40 -42.03 -15.47
CA THR A 335 2.08 -42.66 -14.34
C THR A 335 1.14 -42.94 -13.16
N ARG A 336 -0.13 -42.50 -13.23
CA ARG A 336 -1.09 -42.54 -12.12
C ARG A 336 -0.47 -41.94 -10.87
N THR A 337 0.03 -40.70 -10.98
CA THR A 337 0.66 -40.00 -9.86
C THR A 337 -0.01 -38.66 -9.66
N MET A 338 -0.30 -38.31 -8.41
CA MET A 338 -0.88 -37.01 -8.06
C MET A 338 -0.22 -36.44 -6.81
N VAL A 339 -0.09 -35.13 -6.77
CA VAL A 339 0.43 -34.38 -5.63
C VAL A 339 -0.71 -33.60 -5.01
N VAL A 340 -0.95 -33.85 -3.72
CA VAL A 340 -1.96 -33.14 -2.92
C VAL A 340 -1.25 -32.25 -1.92
N THR A 341 -1.81 -31.08 -1.66
CA THR A 341 -1.29 -30.16 -0.65
C THR A 341 -1.27 -30.81 0.74
N LYS A 342 -0.26 -30.49 1.55
CA LYS A 342 -0.14 -31.02 2.92
C LYS A 342 -1.40 -30.83 3.79
N PRO A 343 -2.05 -29.65 3.84
CA PRO A 343 -3.28 -29.49 4.64
C PRO A 343 -4.45 -30.34 4.13
N GLY A 344 -4.55 -30.57 2.81
CA GLY A 344 -5.63 -31.37 2.22
C GLY A 344 -5.43 -32.89 2.29
N HIS A 345 -4.27 -33.37 2.75
CA HIS A 345 -3.95 -34.80 2.81
C HIS A 345 -4.93 -35.59 3.69
N ASP A 346 -5.30 -35.05 4.85
CA ASP A 346 -6.12 -35.76 5.83
C ASP A 346 -7.55 -36.00 5.32
N ASP A 347 -8.11 -35.06 4.57
CA ASP A 347 -9.45 -35.18 3.99
C ASP A 347 -9.48 -36.20 2.87
N VAL A 348 -8.49 -36.17 1.97
CA VAL A 348 -8.32 -37.18 0.91
C VAL A 348 -8.13 -38.58 1.50
N LYS A 349 -7.36 -38.70 2.59
CA LYS A 349 -7.17 -39.97 3.30
C LYS A 349 -8.46 -40.48 3.96
N ARG A 350 -9.26 -39.60 4.54
CA ARG A 350 -10.57 -39.95 5.13
C ARG A 350 -11.55 -40.42 4.06
N PHE A 351 -11.59 -39.74 2.92
CA PHE A 351 -12.41 -40.14 1.77
C PHE A 351 -12.00 -41.52 1.26
N TRP A 352 -10.70 -41.76 1.04
CA TRP A 352 -10.22 -43.05 0.56
C TRP A 352 -10.55 -44.20 1.51
N LYS A 353 -10.43 -44.00 2.82
CA LYS A 353 -10.82 -45.01 3.83
C LYS A 353 -12.31 -45.34 3.81
N ARG A 354 -13.18 -44.41 3.40
CA ARG A 354 -14.62 -44.66 3.24
C ARG A 354 -14.87 -45.43 1.93
N TYR A 355 -14.22 -45.01 0.85
CA TYR A 355 -14.34 -45.63 -0.47
C TYR A 355 -13.83 -47.08 -0.46
N SER A 356 -12.65 -47.35 0.09
CA SER A 356 -12.05 -48.69 0.19
C SER A 356 -12.80 -49.65 1.12
N LYS A 357 -13.73 -49.16 1.96
CA LYS A 357 -14.63 -50.02 2.75
C LYS A 357 -15.94 -50.34 2.03
N SER A 358 -16.25 -49.56 1.00
CA SER A 358 -17.49 -49.66 0.21
C SER A 358 -17.29 -50.40 -1.10
N SER A 359 -16.05 -50.48 -1.59
CA SER A 359 -15.61 -51.28 -2.72
C SER A 359 -14.94 -52.55 -2.22
#